data_AF-A0A8S9ZUE7-F1
#
_entry.id   AF-A0A8S9ZUE7-F1
#
_cell.length_a   1.000
_cell.length_b   1.000
_cell.length_c   1.000
_cell.angle_alpha   90.00
_cell.angle_beta   90.00
_cell.angle_gamma   90.00
#
_symmetry.space_group_name_H-M   'P 1'
#
loop_
_entity.id
_entity.type
_entity.pdbx_description
1 polymer ?
#
loop_
_entity_poly.entity_id
_entity_poly.type
_entity_poly.pdbx_seq_one_letter_code
_entity_poly.pdbx_strand_id
1 'polypeptide(L)'
;MPNMVAMYGGLFLLCLIGFCLNLMLVYITKKSKTLHGRCNILLAFNSLTITPLLLFSGVKFIILFSGINYIKLKTCYYFAFIPLIGVGLATSSQLCIGIDRLISVLFPFWYKDSDLYISTSILFIFCIIRCFVINCYYFYGVSLHSDNMVMCSTGDIVTQEIAPFIYEEGLILFFTEFACYVIIWLIILI
;
A
#
# COMPACT_ATOMS: atom_id res chain seq x y z
N MET A 1 -26.34 -2.26 15.47
CA MET A 1 -25.30 -1.25 15.76
C MET A 1 -24.24 -1.71 16.76
N PRO A 2 -24.54 -2.21 17.98
CA PRO A 2 -23.49 -2.56 18.95
C PRO A 2 -22.48 -3.60 18.42
N ASN A 3 -22.94 -4.59 17.66
CA ASN A 3 -22.07 -5.60 17.04
C ASN A 3 -21.09 -5.00 16.01
N MET A 4 -21.50 -3.96 15.28
CA MET A 4 -20.63 -3.29 14.31
C MET A 4 -19.56 -2.47 15.02
N VAL A 5 -19.92 -1.73 16.07
CA VAL A 5 -18.97 -0.95 16.87
C VAL A 5 -17.92 -1.86 17.50
N ALA A 6 -18.33 -3.00 18.07
CA ALA A 6 -17.41 -3.99 18.62
C ALA A 6 -16.46 -4.55 17.54
N MET A 7 -16.99 -4.89 16.36
CA MET A 7 -16.20 -5.42 15.25
C MET A 7 -15.15 -4.41 14.75
N TYR A 8 -15.55 -3.17 14.47
CA TYR A 8 -14.62 -2.13 14.00
C TYR A 8 -13.66 -1.65 15.10
N GLY A 9 -14.07 -1.69 16.37
CA GLY A 9 -13.18 -1.45 17.51
C GLY A 9 -12.10 -2.52 17.61
N GLY A 10 -12.46 -3.80 17.47
CA GLY A 10 -11.50 -4.90 17.42
C GLY A 10 -10.52 -4.80 16.24
N LEU A 11 -11.03 -4.44 15.05
CA LEU A 11 -10.18 -4.18 13.89
C LEU A 11 -9.21 -3.03 14.12
N PHE A 12 -9.68 -1.93 14.72
CA PHE A 12 -8.83 -0.79 15.03
C PHE A 12 -7.70 -1.17 16.00
N LEU A 13 -7.99 -1.95 17.05
CA LEU A 13 -6.97 -2.48 17.96
C LEU A 13 -5.93 -3.34 17.24
N LEU A 14 -6.37 -4.22 16.33
CA LEU A 14 -5.47 -5.02 15.50
C LEU A 14 -4.58 -4.12 14.61
N CYS A 15 -5.17 -3.08 14.01
CA CYS A 15 -4.44 -2.12 13.19
C CYS A 15 -3.41 -1.31 14.00
N LEU A 16 -3.66 -1.00 15.28
CA LEU A 16 -2.67 -0.37 16.16
C LEU A 16 -1.46 -1.28 16.41
N ILE A 17 -1.69 -2.58 16.57
CA ILE A 17 -0.58 -3.55 16.67
C ILE A 17 0.22 -3.55 15.36
N GLY A 18 -0.47 -3.61 14.21
CA GLY A 18 0.17 -3.51 12.89
C GLY A 18 0.98 -2.23 12.72
N PHE A 19 0.46 -1.09 13.17
CA PHE A 19 1.13 0.21 13.13
C PHE A 19 2.45 0.16 13.89
N CYS A 20 2.43 -0.34 15.13
CA CYS A 20 3.63 -0.47 15.96
C CYS A 20 4.68 -1.41 15.32
N LEU A 21 4.25 -2.56 14.79
CA LEU A 21 5.15 -3.53 14.16
C LEU A 21 5.79 -2.98 12.88
N ASN A 22 5.03 -2.26 12.04
CA ASN A 22 5.57 -1.62 10.84
C ASN A 22 6.58 -0.52 11.19
N LEU A 23 6.31 0.32 12.19
CA LEU A 23 7.28 1.31 12.65
C LEU A 23 8.53 0.67 13.26
N MET A 24 8.37 -0.44 13.98
CA MET A 24 9.51 -1.20 14.51
C MET A 24 10.39 -1.75 13.39
N LEU A 25 9.81 -2.25 12.30
CA LEU A 25 10.55 -2.70 11.12
C LEU A 25 11.36 -1.56 10.50
N VAL A 26 10.73 -0.39 10.30
CA VAL A 26 11.42 0.81 9.80
C VAL A 26 12.57 1.21 10.72
N TYR A 27 12.33 1.21 12.03
CA TYR A 27 13.35 1.53 13.04
C TYR A 27 14.55 0.56 12.98
N ILE A 28 14.29 -0.74 12.91
CA ILE A 28 15.34 -1.77 12.86
C ILE A 28 16.16 -1.63 11.58
N THR A 29 15.53 -1.43 10.42
CA THR A 29 16.23 -1.23 9.16
C THR A 29 17.13 0.02 9.20
N LYS A 30 16.67 1.13 9.79
CA LYS A 30 17.48 2.34 9.95
C LYS A 30 18.65 2.15 10.92
N LYS A 31 18.44 1.40 12.01
CA LYS A 31 19.44 1.21 13.07
C LYS A 31 20.54 0.23 12.64
N SER A 32 20.18 -0.84 11.94
CA SER A 32 21.10 -1.92 11.62
C SER A 32 21.84 -1.66 10.32
N LYS A 33 23.16 -1.42 10.41
CA LYS A 33 23.99 -1.22 9.21
C LYS A 33 24.01 -2.42 8.27
N THR A 34 23.86 -3.63 8.80
CA THR A 34 23.82 -4.87 8.02
C THR A 34 22.53 -5.03 7.20
N LEU A 35 21.48 -4.26 7.53
CA LEU A 35 20.20 -4.32 6.83
C LEU A 35 20.06 -3.26 5.73
N HIS A 36 21.06 -2.46 5.39
CA HIS A 36 20.97 -1.44 4.33
C HIS A 36 21.09 -1.98 2.89
N GLY A 37 20.62 -3.19 2.62
CA GLY A 37 20.48 -3.70 1.25
C GLY A 37 19.25 -3.11 0.55
N ARG A 38 19.24 -3.11 -0.80
CA ARG A 38 18.12 -2.61 -1.65
C ARG A 38 16.77 -3.11 -1.18
N CYS A 39 16.60 -4.44 -1.15
CA CYS A 39 15.33 -5.04 -0.75
C CYS A 39 14.89 -4.65 0.66
N ASN A 40 15.81 -4.54 1.62
CA ASN A 40 15.45 -4.18 3.00
C ASN A 40 15.02 -2.71 3.10
N ILE A 41 15.64 -1.82 2.31
CA ILE A 41 15.21 -0.42 2.17
C ILE A 41 13.80 -0.36 1.58
N LEU A 42 13.52 -1.15 0.53
CA LEU A 42 12.18 -1.24 -0.06
C LEU A 42 11.15 -1.82 0.94
N LEU A 43 11.51 -2.82 1.74
CA LEU A 43 10.64 -3.39 2.77
C LEU A 43 10.31 -2.37 3.87
N ALA A 44 11.31 -1.60 4.31
CA ALA A 44 11.10 -0.50 5.25
C ALA A 44 10.21 0.58 4.65
N PHE A 45 10.43 0.94 3.39
CA PHE A 45 9.59 1.89 2.67
C PHE A 45 8.14 1.40 2.57
N ASN A 46 7.91 0.15 2.15
CA ASN A 46 6.58 -0.47 2.11
C ASN A 46 5.86 -0.44 3.47
N SER A 47 6.60 -0.76 4.53
CA SER A 47 6.07 -0.76 5.90
C SER A 47 5.71 0.65 6.37
N LEU A 48 6.52 1.65 6.02
CA LEU A 48 6.22 3.05 6.31
C LEU A 48 4.98 3.54 5.55
N THR A 49 4.84 3.18 4.28
CA THR A 49 3.76 3.67 3.42
C THR A 49 2.42 3.02 3.72
N ILE A 50 2.37 1.78 4.22
CA ILE A 50 1.10 1.15 4.62
C ILE A 50 0.57 1.65 5.98
N THR A 51 1.44 2.23 6.81
CA THR A 51 1.13 2.67 8.18
C THR A 51 -0.07 3.66 8.27
N PRO A 52 -0.23 4.67 7.39
CA PRO A 52 -1.41 5.54 7.37
C PRO A 52 -2.73 4.82 7.13
N LEU A 53 -2.75 3.75 6.32
CA LEU A 53 -3.95 2.94 6.10
C LEU A 53 -4.42 2.27 7.41
N LEU A 54 -3.48 1.79 8.21
CA LEU A 54 -3.79 1.16 9.49
C LEU A 54 -4.49 2.15 10.43
N LEU A 55 -4.04 3.42 10.46
CA LEU A 55 -4.71 4.47 11.23
C LEU A 55 -6.08 4.85 10.66
N PHE A 56 -6.25 4.79 9.34
CA PHE A 56 -7.53 5.09 8.69
C PHE A 56 -8.66 4.14 9.11
N SER A 57 -8.34 2.90 9.49
CA SER A 57 -9.34 1.98 10.10
C SER A 57 -10.04 2.59 11.32
N GLY A 58 -9.35 3.46 12.07
CA GLY A 58 -9.88 4.19 13.22
C GLY A 58 -10.90 5.26 12.84
N VAL A 59 -10.81 5.86 11.64
CA VAL A 59 -11.77 6.86 11.17
C VAL A 59 -13.17 6.26 11.09
N LYS A 60 -13.30 5.06 10.51
CA LYS A 60 -14.57 4.34 10.44
C LYS A 60 -15.11 3.98 11.82
N PHE A 61 -14.24 3.56 12.74
CA PHE A 61 -14.61 3.30 14.13
C PHE A 61 -15.15 4.56 14.82
N ILE A 62 -14.47 5.71 14.69
CA ILE A 62 -14.86 6.99 15.30
C ILE A 62 -16.20 7.49 14.73
N ILE A 63 -16.40 7.40 13.41
CA ILE A 63 -17.65 7.79 12.74
C ILE A 63 -18.83 6.99 13.32
N LEU A 64 -18.69 5.66 13.36
CA LEU A 64 -19.72 4.78 13.92
C LEU A 64 -19.95 4.99 15.41
N PHE A 65 -18.89 5.23 16.18
CA PHE A 65 -18.98 5.50 17.62
C PHE A 65 -19.69 6.84 17.90
N SER A 66 -19.54 7.83 17.02
CA SER A 66 -20.18 9.14 17.13
C SER A 66 -21.68 9.14 16.74
N GLY A 67 -22.23 7.99 16.31
CA GLY A 67 -23.61 7.88 15.86
C GLY A 67 -23.87 8.45 14.46
N ILE A 68 -22.84 8.93 13.76
CA ILE A 68 -22.93 9.39 12.38
C ILE A 68 -22.72 8.17 11.47
N ASN A 69 -23.71 7.78 10.69
CA ASN A 69 -23.60 6.58 9.84
C ASN A 69 -23.07 6.88 8.43
N TYR A 70 -23.25 8.11 7.94
CA TYR A 70 -22.92 8.47 6.58
C TYR A 70 -22.35 9.89 6.50
N ILE A 71 -21.33 10.07 5.68
CA ILE A 71 -20.73 11.37 5.34
C ILE A 71 -20.64 11.51 3.82
N LYS A 72 -20.48 12.74 3.33
CA LYS A 72 -20.25 12.97 1.90
C LYS A 72 -18.97 12.29 1.43
N LEU A 73 -19.00 11.70 0.23
CA LEU A 73 -17.86 11.02 -0.39
C LEU A 73 -16.64 11.93 -0.47
N LYS A 74 -16.83 13.21 -0.84
CA LYS A 74 -15.76 14.21 -0.86
C LYS A 74 -15.07 14.35 0.51
N THR A 75 -15.84 14.40 1.59
CA THR A 75 -15.29 14.50 2.96
C THR A 75 -14.53 13.22 3.32
N CYS A 76 -15.08 12.05 2.98
CA CYS A 76 -14.39 10.78 3.19
C CYS A 76 -13.05 10.72 2.42
N TYR A 77 -13.04 11.16 1.16
CA TYR A 77 -11.83 11.19 0.34
C TYR A 77 -10.72 12.03 0.98
N TYR A 78 -11.04 13.20 1.57
CA TYR A 78 -10.03 13.99 2.28
C TYR A 78 -9.45 13.28 3.51
N PHE A 79 -10.26 12.52 4.26
CA PHE A 79 -9.74 11.68 5.35
C PHE A 79 -8.87 10.53 4.82
N ALA A 80 -9.23 9.99 3.66
CA ALA A 80 -8.54 8.86 3.06
C ALA A 80 -7.35 9.26 2.16
N PHE A 81 -7.14 10.53 1.84
CA PHE A 81 -6.15 10.97 0.86
C PHE A 81 -4.73 10.48 1.19
N ILE A 82 -4.27 10.69 2.41
CA ILE A 82 -2.96 10.21 2.87
C ILE A 82 -2.90 8.67 2.88
N PRO A 83 -3.89 7.94 3.43
CA PRO A 83 -4.00 6.49 3.29
C PRO A 83 -3.93 5.98 1.84
N LEU A 84 -4.59 6.62 0.89
CA LEU A 84 -4.60 6.22 -0.53
C LEU A 84 -3.23 6.38 -1.18
N ILE A 85 -2.51 7.47 -0.87
CA ILE A 85 -1.10 7.63 -1.25
C ILE A 85 -0.27 6.48 -0.67
N GLY A 86 -0.49 6.18 0.62
CA GLY A 86 0.17 5.08 1.30
C GLY A 86 -0.02 3.73 0.61
N VAL A 87 -1.27 3.39 0.27
CA VAL A 87 -1.61 2.15 -0.46
C VAL A 87 -0.99 2.12 -1.85
N GLY A 88 -1.03 3.24 -2.58
CA GLY A 88 -0.42 3.35 -3.91
C GLY A 88 1.08 3.09 -3.87
N LEU A 89 1.78 3.70 -2.91
CA LEU A 89 3.22 3.48 -2.74
C LEU A 89 3.54 2.08 -2.24
N ALA A 90 2.78 1.55 -1.26
CA ALA A 90 2.98 0.21 -0.69
C ALA A 90 2.85 -0.87 -1.78
N THR A 91 1.72 -0.90 -2.49
CA THR A 91 1.48 -1.88 -3.57
C THR A 91 2.52 -1.80 -4.69
N SER A 92 2.97 -0.59 -5.05
CA SER A 92 4.05 -0.44 -6.03
C SER A 92 5.37 -0.99 -5.51
N SER A 93 5.71 -0.66 -4.26
CA SER A 93 6.96 -1.10 -3.65
C SER A 93 7.02 -2.60 -3.41
N GLN A 94 5.87 -3.24 -3.16
CA GLN A 94 5.74 -4.69 -3.06
C GLN A 94 6.13 -5.38 -4.38
N LEU A 95 5.64 -4.88 -5.52
CA LEU A 95 6.09 -5.37 -6.83
C LEU A 95 7.60 -5.11 -7.04
N CYS A 96 8.09 -3.91 -6.70
CA CYS A 96 9.52 -3.60 -6.81
C CYS A 96 10.41 -4.54 -5.97
N ILE A 97 9.95 -4.98 -4.80
CA ILE A 97 10.64 -5.99 -3.99
C ILE A 97 10.73 -7.31 -4.76
N GLY A 98 9.62 -7.78 -5.35
CA GLY A 98 9.59 -9.00 -6.16
C GLY A 98 10.55 -8.92 -7.36
N ILE A 99 10.56 -7.79 -8.07
CA ILE A 99 11.45 -7.55 -9.21
C ILE A 99 12.92 -7.47 -8.77
N ASP A 100 13.25 -6.73 -7.72
CA ASP A 100 14.62 -6.62 -7.19
C ASP A 100 15.17 -8.01 -6.81
N ARG A 101 14.35 -8.84 -6.17
CA ARG A 101 14.71 -10.22 -5.84
C ARG A 101 14.88 -11.09 -7.08
N LEU A 102 13.99 -10.99 -8.06
CA LEU A 102 14.09 -11.76 -9.30
C LEU A 102 15.38 -11.42 -10.05
N ILE A 103 15.72 -10.13 -10.17
CA ILE A 103 16.96 -9.70 -10.82
C ILE A 103 18.20 -10.19 -10.06
N SER A 104 18.15 -10.20 -8.72
CA SER A 104 19.27 -10.70 -7.90
C SER A 104 19.58 -12.18 -8.15
N VAL A 105 18.56 -12.97 -8.51
CA VAL A 105 18.69 -14.41 -8.78
C VAL A 105 19.06 -14.66 -10.25
N LEU A 106 18.43 -13.96 -11.19
CA LEU A 106 18.70 -14.14 -12.63
C LEU A 106 20.08 -13.60 -13.05
N PHE A 107 20.51 -12.49 -12.45
CA PHE A 107 21.72 -11.77 -12.86
C PHE A 107 22.59 -11.40 -11.66
N PRO A 108 23.11 -12.38 -10.90
CA PRO A 108 23.78 -12.13 -9.62
C PRO A 108 25.04 -11.26 -9.74
N PHE A 109 25.82 -11.41 -10.82
CA PHE A 109 27.04 -10.62 -11.05
C PHE A 109 26.70 -9.14 -11.33
N TRP A 110 25.77 -8.88 -12.25
CA TRP A 110 25.30 -7.53 -12.54
C TRP A 110 24.59 -6.90 -11.33
N TYR A 111 23.81 -7.70 -10.58
CA TYR A 111 23.17 -7.24 -9.37
C TYR A 111 24.19 -6.83 -8.31
N LYS A 112 25.31 -7.53 -8.18
CA LYS A 112 26.38 -7.15 -7.25
C LYS A 112 27.07 -5.84 -7.66
N ASP A 113 27.30 -5.66 -8.95
CA ASP A 113 28.07 -4.51 -9.47
C ASP A 113 27.22 -3.24 -9.66
N SER A 114 25.89 -3.34 -9.56
CA SER A 114 24.99 -2.20 -9.69
C SER A 114 25.02 -1.27 -8.48
N ASP A 115 25.00 0.03 -8.75
CA ASP A 115 24.98 1.06 -7.71
C ASP A 115 23.66 1.01 -6.92
N LEU A 116 23.78 0.82 -5.60
CA LEU A 116 22.67 0.74 -4.65
C LEU A 116 21.72 1.94 -4.76
N TYR A 117 22.25 3.16 -4.86
CA TYR A 117 21.46 4.39 -4.86
C TYR A 117 20.73 4.56 -6.18
N ILE A 118 21.41 4.34 -7.31
CA ILE A 118 20.79 4.47 -8.64
C ILE A 118 19.66 3.45 -8.79
N SER A 119 19.93 2.17 -8.53
CA SER A 119 18.92 1.11 -8.67
C SER A 119 17.72 1.34 -7.75
N THR A 120 17.95 1.70 -6.48
CA THR A 120 16.84 1.98 -5.54
C THR A 120 16.04 3.21 -5.95
N SER A 121 16.71 4.26 -6.45
CA SER A 121 16.04 5.49 -6.90
C SER A 121 15.11 5.26 -8.08
N ILE A 122 15.52 4.42 -9.05
CA ILE A 122 14.67 4.05 -10.19
C ILE A 122 13.37 3.37 -9.71
N LEU A 123 13.48 2.44 -8.75
CA LEU A 123 12.32 1.76 -8.18
C LEU A 123 11.39 2.72 -7.41
N PHE A 124 11.96 3.68 -6.68
CA PHE A 124 11.15 4.71 -6.02
C PHE A 124 10.46 5.66 -7.00
N ILE A 125 11.13 6.05 -8.08
CA ILE A 125 10.53 6.87 -9.14
C ILE A 125 9.33 6.12 -9.74
N PHE A 126 9.47 4.82 -10.04
CA PHE A 126 8.35 3.99 -10.49
C PHE A 126 7.18 4.00 -9.49
N CYS A 127 7.46 3.81 -8.19
CA CYS A 127 6.43 3.83 -7.15
C CYS A 127 5.68 5.17 -7.10
N ILE A 128 6.41 6.29 -7.20
CA ILE A 128 5.83 7.64 -7.16
C ILE A 128 4.96 7.88 -8.39
N ILE A 129 5.46 7.56 -9.59
CA ILE A 129 4.71 7.75 -10.84
C ILE A 129 3.42 6.94 -10.80
N ARG A 130 3.47 5.65 -10.45
CA ARG A 130 2.28 4.82 -10.35
C ARG A 130 1.30 5.34 -9.31
N CYS A 131 1.79 5.69 -8.13
CA CYS A 131 0.95 6.25 -7.06
C CYS A 131 0.25 7.53 -7.52
N PHE A 132 0.95 8.42 -8.23
CA PHE A 132 0.36 9.63 -8.78
C PHE A 132 -0.76 9.32 -9.76
N VAL A 133 -0.52 8.44 -10.74
CA VAL A 133 -1.54 8.04 -11.73
C VAL A 133 -2.81 7.51 -11.03
N ILE A 134 -2.65 6.59 -10.08
CA ILE A 134 -3.80 6.01 -9.35
C ILE A 134 -4.57 7.06 -8.55
N ASN A 135 -3.87 7.99 -7.89
CA ASN A 135 -4.53 9.06 -7.14
C ASN A 135 -5.28 10.04 -8.07
N CYS A 136 -4.80 10.28 -9.29
CA CYS A 136 -5.55 11.03 -10.30
C CYS A 136 -6.86 10.33 -10.67
N TYR A 137 -6.85 9.00 -10.82
CA TYR A 137 -8.08 8.22 -11.06
C TYR A 137 -9.03 8.27 -9.86
N TYR A 138 -8.54 8.13 -8.63
CA TYR A 138 -9.39 8.29 -7.44
C TYR A 138 -10.03 9.67 -7.37
N PHE A 139 -9.24 10.73 -7.62
CA PHE A 139 -9.75 12.09 -7.63
C PHE A 139 -10.83 12.29 -8.71
N TYR A 140 -10.60 11.76 -9.91
CA TYR A 140 -11.59 11.78 -10.99
C TYR A 140 -12.88 11.08 -10.59
N GLY A 141 -12.82 9.85 -10.09
CA GLY A 141 -14.00 9.08 -9.68
C GLY A 141 -14.80 9.75 -8.55
N VAL A 142 -14.10 10.30 -7.55
CA VAL A 142 -14.74 11.06 -6.46
C VAL A 142 -15.36 12.37 -6.95
N SER A 143 -14.75 13.04 -7.92
CA SER A 143 -15.27 14.31 -8.45
C SER A 143 -16.65 14.15 -9.11
N LEU A 144 -16.91 13.00 -9.75
CA LEU A 144 -18.19 12.68 -10.38
C LEU A 144 -19.31 12.41 -9.38
N HIS A 145 -18.97 11.93 -8.18
CA HIS A 145 -19.92 11.45 -7.17
C HIS A 145 -19.76 12.16 -5.81
N SER A 146 -19.29 13.40 -5.82
CA SER A 146 -18.80 14.08 -4.61
C SER A 146 -19.84 14.22 -3.48
N ASP A 147 -21.13 14.29 -3.84
CA ASP A 147 -22.26 14.44 -2.90
C ASP A 147 -22.87 13.10 -2.42
N ASN A 148 -22.40 11.96 -2.91
CA ASN A 148 -22.90 10.66 -2.46
C ASN A 148 -22.61 10.45 -0.97
N MET A 149 -23.59 9.91 -0.24
CA MET A 149 -23.47 9.60 1.18
C MET A 149 -22.90 8.19 1.36
N VAL A 150 -21.79 8.08 2.09
CA VAL A 150 -21.02 6.83 2.24
C VAL A 150 -20.63 6.57 3.70
N MET A 151 -20.34 5.32 4.05
CA MET A 151 -19.91 4.91 5.40
C MET A 151 -18.42 5.17 5.66
N CYS A 152 -17.75 5.77 4.69
CA CYS A 152 -16.32 6.05 4.65
C CYS A 152 -15.45 4.81 4.86
N SER A 153 -15.64 3.84 3.99
CA SER A 153 -14.73 2.71 3.80
C SER A 153 -13.77 2.98 2.64
N THR A 154 -12.66 2.24 2.59
CA THR A 154 -11.75 2.28 1.44
C THR A 154 -12.45 1.87 0.14
N GLY A 155 -13.40 0.93 0.20
CA GLY A 155 -14.21 0.50 -0.93
C GLY A 155 -15.14 1.59 -1.45
N ASP A 156 -15.61 2.50 -0.59
CA ASP A 156 -16.52 3.58 -0.99
C ASP A 156 -15.85 4.61 -1.91
N ILE A 157 -14.52 4.72 -1.82
CA ILE A 157 -13.71 5.63 -2.64
C ILE A 157 -13.52 5.08 -4.06
N VAL A 158 -13.55 3.76 -4.20
CA VAL A 158 -13.51 3.09 -5.50
C VAL A 158 -14.90 3.18 -6.11
N THR A 159 -15.17 4.28 -6.82
CA THR A 159 -16.46 4.49 -7.48
C THR A 159 -16.64 3.52 -8.64
N GLN A 160 -17.89 3.28 -9.05
CA GLN A 160 -18.24 2.30 -10.09
C GLN A 160 -17.50 2.55 -11.41
N GLU A 161 -17.28 3.81 -11.78
CA GLU A 161 -16.59 4.20 -13.01
C GLU A 161 -15.10 3.82 -13.02
N ILE A 162 -14.41 3.92 -11.88
CA ILE A 162 -12.97 3.64 -11.79
C ILE A 162 -12.68 2.22 -11.29
N ALA A 163 -13.69 1.53 -10.75
CA ALA A 163 -13.53 0.20 -10.17
C ALA A 163 -12.89 -0.80 -11.15
N PRO A 164 -13.35 -0.93 -12.42
CA PRO A 164 -12.75 -1.88 -13.36
C PRO A 164 -11.25 -1.66 -13.55
N PHE A 165 -10.85 -0.40 -13.75
CA PHE A 165 -9.45 -0.03 -13.92
C PHE A 165 -8.61 -0.39 -12.67
N ILE A 166 -9.08 -0.03 -11.47
CA ILE A 166 -8.36 -0.33 -10.23
C ILE A 166 -8.25 -1.85 -10.00
N TYR A 167 -9.29 -2.62 -10.33
CA TYR A 167 -9.27 -4.07 -10.20
C TYR A 167 -8.32 -4.73 -11.20
N GLU A 168 -8.37 -4.35 -12.48
CA GLU A 168 -7.48 -4.88 -13.52
C GLU A 168 -6.01 -4.59 -13.20
N GLU A 169 -5.69 -3.35 -12.85
CA GLU A 169 -4.34 -2.95 -12.40
C GLU A 169 -3.90 -3.75 -11.17
N GLY A 170 -4.77 -3.90 -10.17
CA GLY A 170 -4.50 -4.70 -8.98
C GLY A 170 -4.17 -6.14 -9.33
N LEU A 171 -4.96 -6.77 -10.20
CA LEU A 171 -4.73 -8.14 -10.67
C LEU A 171 -3.38 -8.25 -11.38
N ILE A 172 -3.08 -7.36 -12.31
CA ILE A 172 -1.81 -7.37 -13.05
C ILE A 172 -0.61 -7.35 -12.09
N LEU A 173 -0.66 -6.51 -11.06
CA LEU A 173 0.42 -6.40 -10.07
C LEU A 173 0.58 -7.67 -9.25
N PHE A 174 -0.51 -8.21 -8.70
CA PHE A 174 -0.45 -9.43 -7.89
C PHE A 174 -0.03 -10.65 -8.73
N PHE A 175 -0.50 -10.76 -9.97
CA PHE A 175 -0.06 -11.81 -10.88
C PHE A 175 1.42 -11.67 -11.25
N THR A 176 1.88 -10.45 -11.51
CA THR A 176 3.29 -10.20 -11.83
C THR A 176 4.19 -10.53 -10.64
N GLU A 177 3.81 -10.08 -9.43
CA GLU A 177 4.52 -10.41 -8.20
C GLU A 177 4.56 -11.92 -7.96
N PHE A 178 3.42 -12.60 -8.08
CA PHE A 178 3.34 -14.05 -7.96
C PHE A 178 4.26 -14.75 -8.97
N ALA A 179 4.24 -14.30 -10.24
CA ALA A 179 5.12 -14.83 -11.27
C ALA A 179 6.61 -14.63 -10.92
N CYS A 180 7.00 -13.47 -10.39
CA CYS A 180 8.37 -13.24 -9.92
C CYS A 180 8.79 -14.29 -8.86
N TYR A 181 7.94 -14.55 -7.86
CA TYR A 181 8.25 -15.52 -6.81
C TYR A 181 8.27 -16.97 -7.32
N VAL A 182 7.38 -17.33 -8.25
CA VAL A 182 7.40 -18.67 -8.87
C VAL A 182 8.70 -18.87 -9.66
N ILE A 183 9.13 -17.89 -10.45
CA ILE A 183 10.37 -17.99 -11.22
C ILE A 183 11.58 -18.11 -10.28
N ILE A 184 11.65 -17.28 -9.23
CA ILE A 184 12.70 -17.38 -8.20
C ILE A 184 12.74 -18.79 -7.61
N TRP A 185 11.59 -19.34 -7.23
CA TRP A 185 11.49 -20.66 -6.63
C TRP A 185 11.96 -21.77 -7.58
N LEU A 186 11.58 -21.70 -8.86
CA LEU A 186 12.04 -22.65 -9.87
C LEU A 186 13.55 -22.60 -10.08
N ILE A 187 14.16 -21.41 -10.10
CA ILE A 187 15.61 -21.28 -10.29
C ILE A 187 16.37 -21.82 -9.09
N ILE A 188 15.89 -21.58 -7.86
CA ILE A 188 16.58 -22.05 -6.64
C ILE A 188 16.51 -23.57 -6.49
N LEU A 189 15.50 -24.21 -7.07
CA LEU A 189 15.34 -25.68 -7.02
C LEU A 189 16.19 -26.45 -8.04
N ILE A 190 16.67 -25.78 -9.09
CA ILE A 190 17.53 -26.36 -10.13
C ILE A 190 18.99 -26.28 -9.69
#